data_AF-A0A2V3JPA8-F1
#
_entry.id   AF-A0A2V3JPA8-F1
#
_cell.length_a   1.000
_cell.length_b   1.000
_cell.length_c   1.000
_cell.angle_alpha   90.00
_cell.angle_beta   90.00
_cell.angle_gamma   90.00
#
_symmetry.space_group_name_H-M   'P 1'
#
loop_
_entity.id
_entity.type
_entity.pdbx_description
1 polymer ?
#
loop_
_entity_poly.entity_id
_entity_poly.type
_entity_poly.pdbx_seq_one_letter_code
_entity_poly.pdbx_strand_id
1 'polypeptide(L)' 'MDGITEKEMEEVRKMVGAEFPDDPALQQVHIARKIIAKEAELEGLSFLEYVKSFGKRVGAVYQRHSV' A
#
# COMPACT_ATOMS: atom_id res chain seq x y z
N MET A 1 13.82 1.71 -10.14
CA MET A 1 12.52 1.49 -9.50
C MET A 1 12.56 2.31 -8.23
N ASP A 2 12.19 3.57 -8.33
CA ASP A 2 12.07 4.47 -7.18
C ASP A 2 10.84 4.04 -6.39
N GLY A 3 11.05 3.16 -5.41
CA GLY A 3 10.04 2.83 -4.41
C GLY A 3 9.88 3.97 -3.42
N ILE A 4 8.86 3.89 -2.58
CA ILE A 4 8.64 4.85 -1.48
C ILE A 4 9.89 4.92 -0.61
N THR A 5 10.40 6.13 -0.40
CA THR A 5 11.61 6.33 0.41
C THR A 5 11.32 6.13 1.90
N GLU A 6 12.34 5.81 2.69
CA GLU A 6 12.19 5.67 4.15
C GLU A 6 11.65 6.95 4.80
N LYS A 7 12.05 8.11 4.28
CA LYS A 7 11.57 9.41 4.76
C LYS A 7 10.06 9.57 4.55
N GLU A 8 9.57 9.25 3.36
CA GLU A 8 8.13 9.30 3.07
C GLU A 8 7.35 8.30 3.91
N MET A 9 7.95 7.14 4.17
CA MET A 9 7.35 6.11 5.02
C MET A 9 7.22 6.59 6.47
N GLU A 10 8.21 7.31 6.99
CA GLU A 10 8.16 7.96 8.31
C GLU A 10 7.10 9.06 8.37
N GLU A 11 7.00 9.90 7.33
CA GLU A 11 5.97 10.95 7.27
C GLU A 11 4.55 10.36 7.27
N VAL A 12 4.31 9.28 6.52
CA VAL A 12 3.03 8.57 6.54
C VAL A 12 2.71 8.04 7.93
N ARG A 13 3.69 7.45 8.63
CA ARG A 13 3.49 6.96 10.01
C ARG A 13 3.19 8.09 10.99
N LYS A 14 3.91 9.21 10.91
CA LYS A 14 3.68 10.39 11.76
C LYS A 14 2.30 11.00 11.55
N MET A 15 1.90 11.20 10.28
CA MET A 15 0.58 11.73 9.96
C MET A 15 -0.53 10.82 10.47
N VAL A 16 -0.45 9.52 10.16
CA VAL A 16 -1.50 8.56 10.55
C VAL A 16 -1.55 8.36 12.07
N GLY A 17 -0.40 8.37 12.75
CA GLY A 17 -0.33 8.33 14.21
C GLY A 17 -0.94 9.57 14.88
N ALA A 18 -0.86 10.73 14.24
CA ALA A 18 -1.54 11.95 14.71
C ALA A 18 -3.05 11.95 14.38
N GLU A 19 -3.46 11.34 13.27
CA GLU A 19 -4.88 11.21 12.87
C GLU A 19 -5.64 10.19 13.74
N PHE A 20 -5.00 9.09 14.15
CA PHE A 20 -5.63 8.00 14.91
C PHE A 20 -4.80 7.55 16.12
N PRO A 21 -4.50 8.43 17.09
CA PRO A 21 -3.55 8.16 18.17
C PRO A 21 -3.92 6.93 19.02
N ASP A 22 -5.21 6.69 19.24
CA ASP A 22 -5.72 5.66 20.15
C ASP A 22 -6.09 4.33 19.46
N ASP A 23 -6.01 4.27 18.12
CA ASP A 23 -6.43 3.09 17.34
C ASP A 23 -5.30 2.53 16.46
N PRO A 24 -4.34 1.78 17.04
CA PRO A 24 -3.21 1.19 16.30
C PRO A 24 -3.64 0.33 15.11
N ALA A 25 -4.76 -0.39 15.22
CA ALA A 25 -5.30 -1.21 14.14
C ALA A 25 -5.75 -0.35 12.95
N LEU A 26 -6.43 0.77 13.21
CA LEU A 26 -6.87 1.70 12.18
C LEU A 26 -5.67 2.43 11.55
N GLN A 27 -4.66 2.77 12.35
CA GLN A 27 -3.41 3.32 11.84
C GLN A 27 -2.77 2.40 10.79
N GLN A 28 -2.67 1.11 11.05
CA GLN A 28 -2.07 0.15 10.12
C GLN A 28 -2.83 0.10 8.78
N VAL A 29 -4.16 0.07 8.82
CA VAL A 29 -5.00 0.07 7.61
C VAL A 29 -4.77 1.35 6.80
N HIS A 30 -4.72 2.51 7.46
CA HIS A 30 -4.51 3.80 6.80
C HIS A 30 -3.08 3.94 6.25
N ILE A 31 -2.06 3.47 6.97
CA ILE A 31 -0.67 3.43 6.49
C ILE A 31 -0.59 2.58 5.22
N ALA A 32 -1.11 1.36 5.26
CA ALA A 32 -1.11 0.45 4.10
C ALA A 32 -1.84 1.09 2.90
N ARG A 33 -3.01 1.69 3.12
CA ARG A 33 -3.76 2.38 2.06
C ARG A 33 -2.98 3.53 1.43
N LYS A 34 -2.32 4.36 2.24
CA LYS A 34 -1.54 5.51 1.74
C LYS A 34 -0.30 5.06 0.95
N ILE A 35 0.35 3.96 1.38
CA ILE A 35 1.46 3.34 0.65
C ILE A 35 0.98 2.84 -0.72
N ILE A 36 -0.08 2.05 -0.77
CA ILE A 36 -0.63 1.50 -2.03
C ILE A 36 -1.08 2.64 -2.98
N ALA A 37 -1.64 3.72 -2.44
CA ALA A 37 -2.00 4.89 -3.24
C ALA A 37 -0.78 5.55 -3.88
N LYS A 38 0.30 5.76 -3.13
CA LYS A 38 1.55 6.30 -3.67
C LYS A 38 2.18 5.39 -4.72
N GLU A 39 2.18 4.07 -4.49
CA GLU A 39 2.67 3.11 -5.48
C GLU A 39 1.85 3.17 -6.78
N ALA A 40 0.52 3.32 -6.67
CA ALA A 40 -0.34 3.54 -7.83
C ALA A 40 0.05 4.81 -8.60
N GLU A 41 0.28 5.93 -7.89
CA GLU A 41 0.73 7.18 -8.49
C GLU A 41 2.09 7.04 -9.20
N LEU A 42 3.04 6.33 -8.60
CA LEU A 42 4.36 6.05 -9.19
C LEU A 42 4.26 5.18 -10.45
N GLU A 43 3.34 4.23 -10.49
CA GLU A 43 3.05 3.42 -11.67
C GLU A 43 2.14 4.15 -12.70
N GLY A 44 1.72 5.39 -12.41
CA GLY A 44 0.83 6.18 -13.27
C GLY A 44 -0.59 5.62 -13.36
N LEU A 45 -1.01 4.86 -12.37
CA LEU A 45 -2.30 4.17 -12.30
C LEU A 45 -3.21 4.84 -11.26
N SER A 46 -4.52 4.75 -11.47
CA SER A 46 -5.45 5.08 -10.38
C SER A 46 -5.39 4.01 -9.28
N PHE A 47 -5.70 4.39 -8.03
CA PHE A 47 -5.72 3.46 -6.91
C PHE A 47 -6.55 2.18 -7.19
N LEU A 48 -7.71 2.32 -7.83
CA LEU A 48 -8.57 1.17 -8.17
C LEU A 48 -7.95 0.28 -9.25
N GLU A 49 -7.32 0.85 -10.27
CA GLU A 49 -6.61 0.08 -11.29
C GLU A 49 -5.43 -0.66 -10.69
N TYR A 50 -4.71 -0.01 -9.78
CA TYR A 50 -3.60 -0.59 -9.07
C TYR A 50 -4.01 -1.78 -8.21
N VAL A 51 -5.05 -1.63 -7.40
CA VAL A 51 -5.62 -2.71 -6.58
C VAL A 51 -6.13 -3.87 -7.45
N LYS A 52 -6.76 -3.59 -8.59
CA LYS A 52 -7.18 -4.64 -9.56
C LYS A 52 -5.98 -5.37 -10.16
N SER A 53 -4.88 -4.68 -10.44
CA SER A 53 -3.65 -5.28 -10.96
C SER A 53 -3.00 -6.22 -9.94
N PHE A 54 -3.07 -5.86 -8.65
CA PHE A 54 -2.65 -6.73 -7.55
C PHE A 54 -3.46 -8.02 -7.52
N GLY A 55 -4.79 -7.95 -7.60
CA GLY A 55 -5.65 -9.15 -7.63
C GLY A 55 -5.26 -10.15 -8.73
N LYS A 56 -4.85 -9.66 -9.91
CA LYS A 56 -4.32 -10.50 -11.00
C LYS A 56 -2.94 -11.11 -10.67
N ARG A 57 -2.03 -10.36 -10.02
CA ARG A 57 -0.72 -10.88 -9.60
C ARG A 57 -0.84 -11.94 -8.52
N VAL A 58 -1.69 -11.74 -7.49
CA VAL A 58 -1.85 -12.73 -6.40
C VAL A 58 -2.51 -14.02 -6.89
N GLY A 59 -3.49 -13.93 -7.80
CA GLY A 59 -4.09 -15.11 -8.44
C GLY A 59 -3.09 -15.95 -9.24
N ALA A 60 -2.14 -15.31 -9.93
CA ALA A 60 -1.10 -16.01 -10.67
C ALA A 60 -0.04 -16.71 -9.77
N VAL A 61 0.17 -16.20 -8.56
CA VAL A 61 1.09 -16.81 -7.57
C VAL A 61 0.50 -18.07 -6.95
N TYR A 62 -0.82 -18.09 -6.69
CA TYR A 62 -1.52 -19.28 -6.16
C TYR A 62 -1.53 -20.47 -7.14
N GLN A 63 -1.43 -20.21 -8.45
CA GLN A 63 -1.47 -21.26 -9.47
C GLN A 63 -0.11 -21.92 -9.72
N ARG A 64 0.99 -21.36 -9.18
CA ARG A 64 2.36 -21.88 -9.38
C ARG A 64 2.85 -22.79 -8.25
N HIS A 65 2.19 -22.79 -7.09
CA HIS A 65 2.58 -23.62 -5.93
C HIS A 65 1.73 -24.89 -5.75
N SER A 66 0.92 -25.25 -6.74
CA SER A 66 0.08 -26.46 -6.72
C SER A 66 0.43 -27.43 -7.85
N VAL A 67 1.73 -27.60 -8.13
CA VAL A 67 2.28 -28.64 -9.02
C VAL A 67 3.36 -29.43 -8.31
#